data_AF-A0A7Y9I0I2-F1
#
_entry.id   AF-A0A7Y9I0I2-F1
#
_cell.length_a   1.000
_cell.length_b   1.000
_cell.length_c   1.000
_cell.angle_alpha   90.00
_cell.angle_beta   90.00
_cell.angle_gamma   90.00
#
_symmetry.space_group_name_H-M   'P 1'
#
loop_
_entity.id
_entity.type
_entity.pdbx_description
1 polymer ?
#
loop_
_entity_poly.entity_id
_entity_poly.type
_entity_poly.pdbx_seq_one_letter_code
_entity_poly.pdbx_strand_id
1 'polypeptide(L)'
;MSHKYSPYHFFEKIILRTPYLPLGNEVLLKDVYTLLKDDFFLEAIYLASPILYHETIKLKLNLIPGKEKPRLELSLLKYLKRMTSRCTPFGLFATTGIPSWSEKSEIKYKNTDFFRHSRIDMEYLVNLSRNRQENTAAIPMGILI
;
A
#
# COMPACT_ATOMS: atom_id res chain seq x y z
N MET A 1 49.08 12.50 -17.26
CA MET A 1 47.71 11.97 -17.45
C MET A 1 46.95 12.15 -16.15
N SER A 2 46.08 13.15 -16.08
CA SER A 2 45.32 13.49 -14.87
C SER A 2 44.15 12.53 -14.72
N HIS A 3 44.26 11.54 -13.84
CA HIS A 3 43.09 10.77 -13.39
C HIS A 3 42.16 11.71 -12.62
N LYS A 4 41.08 12.14 -13.28
CA LYS A 4 39.96 12.84 -12.64
C LYS A 4 39.37 11.91 -11.58
N TYR A 5 39.59 12.23 -10.30
CA TYR A 5 38.89 11.57 -9.21
C TYR A 5 37.39 11.83 -9.34
N SER A 6 36.59 10.78 -9.24
CA SER A 6 35.14 10.87 -9.17
C SER A 6 34.73 11.46 -7.82
N PRO A 7 33.93 12.55 -7.76
CA PRO A 7 33.48 13.14 -6.50
C PRO A 7 32.35 12.34 -5.83
N TYR A 8 31.96 11.20 -6.39
CA TYR A 8 30.86 10.39 -5.88
C TYR A 8 31.36 9.39 -4.82
N HIS A 9 30.73 9.43 -3.65
CA HIS A 9 30.91 8.45 -2.59
C HIS A 9 29.80 7.41 -2.66
N PHE A 10 30.16 6.15 -2.47
CA PHE A 10 29.19 5.06 -2.38
C PHE A 10 28.34 5.23 -1.11
N PHE A 11 27.02 5.13 -1.26
CA PHE A 11 26.10 5.17 -0.13
C PHE A 11 25.64 3.74 0.19
N GLU A 12 26.03 3.24 1.36
CA GLU A 12 25.81 1.84 1.74
C GLU A 12 24.34 1.50 1.99
N LYS A 13 23.46 2.47 2.20
CA LYS A 13 22.05 2.20 2.46
C LYS A 13 21.23 2.38 1.20
N ILE A 14 20.62 1.31 0.71
CA ILE A 14 19.67 1.39 -0.39
C ILE A 14 18.25 1.19 0.12
N ILE A 15 17.28 1.72 -0.62
CA ILE A 15 15.86 1.45 -0.36
C ILE A 15 15.42 0.38 -1.35
N LEU A 16 15.15 -0.81 -0.83
CA LEU A 16 14.51 -1.87 -1.60
C LEU A 16 13.01 -1.65 -1.59
N ARG A 17 12.39 -1.74 -2.76
CA ARG A 17 10.93 -1.71 -2.91
C ARG A 17 10.50 -2.95 -3.67
N THR A 18 9.57 -3.71 -3.12
CA THR A 18 9.06 -4.92 -3.74
C THR A 18 7.53 -4.89 -3.76
N PRO A 19 6.87 -5.48 -4.78
CA PRO A 19 5.46 -5.82 -4.67
C PRO A 19 5.22 -6.73 -3.45
N TYR A 20 4.00 -6.74 -2.92
CA TYR A 20 3.67 -7.60 -1.78
C TYR A 20 3.64 -9.09 -2.16
N LEU A 21 3.13 -9.40 -3.35
CA LEU A 21 3.09 -10.77 -3.88
C LEU A 21 4.19 -11.00 -4.92
N PRO A 22 4.74 -12.22 -5.02
CA PRO A 22 5.60 -12.62 -6.14
C PRO A 22 4.93 -12.44 -7.50
N LEU A 23 5.73 -12.08 -8.50
CA LEU A 23 5.29 -12.04 -9.90
C LEU A 23 4.86 -13.45 -10.36
N GLY A 24 3.79 -13.56 -11.13
CA GLY A 24 3.26 -14.85 -11.59
C GLY A 24 2.22 -15.51 -10.68
N ASN A 25 2.06 -15.04 -9.43
CA ASN A 25 0.95 -15.51 -8.56
C ASN A 25 -0.42 -15.11 -9.10
N GLU A 26 -0.50 -14.13 -10.00
CA GLU A 26 -1.74 -13.79 -10.71
C GLU A 26 -2.33 -14.97 -11.50
N VAL A 27 -1.50 -15.92 -11.92
CA VAL A 27 -1.93 -17.13 -12.67
C VAL A 27 -2.56 -18.17 -11.74
N LEU A 28 -2.26 -18.14 -10.44
CA LEU A 28 -2.89 -19.03 -9.44
C LEU A 28 -4.26 -18.50 -8.99
N LEU A 29 -4.47 -17.19 -9.08
CA LEU A 29 -5.69 -16.49 -8.69
C LEU A 29 -6.56 -16.23 -9.94
N LYS A 30 -6.77 -17.28 -10.76
CA LYS A 30 -7.60 -17.22 -11.99
C LYS A 30 -9.02 -16.76 -11.74
N ASP A 31 -9.48 -16.85 -10.50
CA ASP A 31 -10.84 -16.55 -10.11
C ASP A 31 -10.88 -15.43 -9.06
N VAL A 32 -11.54 -14.33 -9.42
CA VAL A 32 -11.81 -13.19 -8.52
C VAL A 32 -12.52 -13.65 -7.25
N TYR A 33 -13.39 -14.67 -7.30
CA TYR A 33 -14.10 -15.17 -6.12
C TYR A 33 -13.18 -15.80 -5.07
N THR A 34 -11.98 -16.27 -5.45
CA THR A 34 -10.96 -16.70 -4.47
C THR A 34 -10.35 -15.52 -3.72
N LEU A 35 -10.13 -14.39 -4.39
CA LEU A 35 -9.66 -13.14 -3.78
C LEU A 35 -10.67 -12.59 -2.76
N LEU A 36 -11.96 -12.78 -3.00
CA LEU A 36 -13.02 -12.32 -2.07
C LEU A 36 -12.99 -13.05 -0.71
N LYS A 37 -12.26 -14.16 -0.61
CA LYS A 37 -12.06 -14.91 0.64
C LYS A 37 -10.77 -14.53 1.36
N ASP A 38 -9.89 -13.77 0.71
CA ASP A 38 -8.64 -13.31 1.29
C ASP A 38 -8.87 -11.98 2.04
N ASP A 39 -8.86 -12.05 3.37
CA ASP A 39 -9.07 -10.89 4.23
C ASP A 39 -7.97 -9.83 4.06
N PHE A 40 -6.72 -10.24 3.77
CA PHE A 40 -5.63 -9.31 3.52
C PHE A 40 -5.86 -8.55 2.22
N PHE A 41 -6.30 -9.24 1.17
CA PHE A 41 -6.66 -8.59 -0.09
C PHE A 41 -7.83 -7.60 0.08
N LEU A 42 -8.87 -8.00 0.81
CA LEU A 42 -10.00 -7.12 1.10
C LEU A 42 -9.59 -5.87 1.90
N GLU A 43 -8.71 -6.02 2.89
CA GLU A 43 -8.14 -4.90 3.62
C GLU A 43 -7.31 -3.98 2.71
N ALA A 44 -6.47 -4.56 1.84
CA ALA A 44 -5.67 -3.80 0.88
C ALA A 44 -6.56 -2.98 -0.06
N ILE A 45 -7.68 -3.54 -0.53
CA ILE A 45 -8.67 -2.82 -1.34
C ILE A 45 -9.35 -1.71 -0.52
N TYR A 46 -9.76 -1.96 0.72
CA TYR A 46 -10.37 -0.96 1.59
C TYR A 46 -9.47 0.28 1.76
N LEU A 47 -8.19 0.06 2.06
CA LEU A 47 -7.21 1.14 2.23
C LEU A 47 -6.92 1.90 0.93
N ALA A 48 -7.08 1.25 -0.21
CA ALA A 48 -6.81 1.85 -1.51
C ALA A 48 -8.01 2.60 -2.09
N SER A 49 -9.21 2.06 -1.89
CA SER A 49 -10.46 2.59 -2.41
C SER A 49 -11.64 2.02 -1.61
N PRO A 50 -12.13 2.76 -0.60
CA PRO A 50 -13.31 2.34 0.17
C PRO A 50 -14.54 2.09 -0.71
N ILE A 51 -14.72 2.90 -1.77
CA ILE A 51 -15.80 2.74 -2.75
C ILE A 51 -15.71 1.36 -3.41
N LEU A 52 -14.52 0.99 -3.92
CA LEU A 52 -14.33 -0.32 -4.54
C LEU A 52 -14.53 -1.46 -3.55
N TYR A 53 -14.08 -1.29 -2.30
CA TYR A 53 -14.30 -2.27 -1.24
C TYR A 53 -15.79 -2.52 -1.01
N HIS A 54 -16.61 -1.48 -0.88
CA HIS A 54 -18.05 -1.64 -0.67
C HIS A 54 -18.72 -2.37 -1.84
N GLU A 55 -18.34 -2.06 -3.07
CA GLU A 55 -18.81 -2.81 -4.25
C GLU A 55 -18.31 -4.27 -4.18
N THR A 56 -17.09 -4.51 -3.73
CA THR A 56 -16.54 -5.86 -3.58
C THR A 56 -17.31 -6.68 -2.53
N ILE A 57 -17.74 -6.06 -1.44
CA ILE A 57 -18.61 -6.72 -0.45
C ILE A 57 -19.99 -7.03 -1.03
N LYS A 58 -20.60 -6.12 -1.81
CA LYS A 58 -21.85 -6.40 -2.51
C LYS A 58 -21.69 -7.57 -3.50
N LEU A 59 -20.55 -7.66 -4.20
CA LEU A 59 -20.24 -8.78 -5.10
C LEU A 59 -20.16 -10.09 -4.33
N LYS A 60 -19.46 -10.10 -3.19
CA LYS A 60 -19.32 -11.26 -2.29
C LYS A 60 -20.68 -11.76 -1.78
N LEU A 61 -21.62 -10.85 -1.54
CA LEU A 61 -22.99 -11.15 -1.12
C LEU A 61 -23.96 -11.41 -2.29
N ASN A 62 -23.49 -11.43 -3.53
CA ASN A 62 -24.31 -11.55 -4.74
C ASN A 62 -25.41 -10.47 -4.90
N LEU A 63 -25.18 -9.26 -4.37
CA LEU A 63 -26.12 -8.14 -4.40
C LEU A 63 -25.95 -7.19 -5.60
N ILE A 64 -25.11 -7.56 -6.58
CA ILE A 64 -24.79 -6.70 -7.74
C ILE A 64 -25.50 -7.21 -9.00
N PRO A 65 -26.08 -6.30 -9.81
CA PRO A 65 -26.62 -6.64 -11.13
C PRO A 65 -25.59 -7.32 -12.04
N GLY A 66 -26.01 -8.35 -12.78
CA GLY A 66 -25.11 -9.13 -13.64
C GLY A 66 -24.29 -8.30 -14.65
N LYS A 67 -24.82 -7.16 -15.11
CA LYS A 67 -24.13 -6.25 -16.06
C LYS A 67 -22.94 -5.51 -15.46
N GLU A 68 -22.93 -5.32 -14.14
CA GLU A 68 -21.87 -4.56 -13.44
C GLU A 68 -20.73 -5.46 -12.95
N LYS A 69 -21.00 -6.76 -12.77
CA LYS A 69 -20.02 -7.75 -12.29
C LYS A 69 -18.71 -7.75 -13.10
N PRO A 70 -18.71 -7.80 -14.46
CA PRO A 70 -17.46 -7.89 -15.22
C PRO A 70 -16.56 -6.67 -15.04
N ARG A 71 -17.16 -5.47 -14.91
CA ARG A 71 -16.41 -4.22 -14.68
C ARG A 71 -15.74 -4.22 -13.32
N LEU A 72 -16.44 -4.71 -12.30
CA LEU A 72 -15.93 -4.83 -10.94
C LEU A 72 -14.82 -5.89 -10.86
N GLU A 73 -15.06 -7.07 -11.44
CA GLU A 73 -14.07 -8.16 -11.53
C GLU A 73 -12.78 -7.69 -12.21
N LEU A 74 -12.89 -6.99 -13.35
CA LEU A 74 -11.74 -6.39 -14.03
C LEU A 74 -10.99 -5.38 -13.15
N SER A 75 -11.72 -4.61 -12.34
CA SER A 75 -11.11 -3.64 -11.43
C SER A 75 -10.33 -4.35 -10.32
N LEU A 76 -10.86 -5.43 -9.76
CA LEU A 76 -10.18 -6.25 -8.75
C LEU A 76 -8.94 -6.94 -9.32
N LEU A 77 -9.01 -7.46 -10.54
CA LEU A 77 -7.86 -8.05 -11.24
C LEU A 77 -6.74 -7.02 -11.49
N LYS A 78 -7.08 -5.76 -11.75
CA LYS A 78 -6.07 -4.68 -11.86
C LYS A 78 -5.34 -4.44 -10.55
N TYR A 79 -6.04 -4.49 -9.41
CA TYR A 79 -5.43 -4.37 -8.09
C TYR A 79 -4.57 -5.59 -7.74
N LEU A 80 -5.02 -6.79 -8.07
CA LEU A 80 -4.20 -7.99 -7.94
C LEU A 80 -2.90 -7.86 -8.76
N LYS A 81 -3.00 -7.47 -10.03
CA LYS A 81 -1.83 -7.24 -10.90
C LYS A 81 -0.90 -6.17 -10.33
N ARG A 82 -1.43 -5.14 -9.68
CA ARG A 82 -0.60 -4.13 -8.98
C ARG A 82 0.21 -4.78 -7.85
N MET A 83 -0.42 -5.65 -7.08
CA MET A 83 0.14 -6.33 -5.92
C MET A 83 1.27 -7.32 -6.26
N THR A 84 1.30 -7.83 -7.49
CA THR A 84 2.31 -8.78 -8.00
C THR A 84 3.41 -8.11 -8.83
N SER A 85 3.10 -7.03 -9.56
CA SER A 85 3.99 -6.48 -10.59
C SER A 85 4.53 -5.08 -10.34
N ARG A 86 3.96 -4.30 -9.40
CA ARG A 86 4.38 -2.90 -9.16
C ARG A 86 5.03 -2.74 -7.79
N CYS A 87 6.25 -2.22 -7.77
CA CYS A 87 7.00 -1.89 -6.55
C CYS A 87 6.77 -0.44 -6.04
N THR A 88 5.77 0.28 -6.56
CA THR A 88 5.44 1.63 -6.11
C THR A 88 4.66 1.57 -4.79
N PRO A 89 5.23 2.04 -3.65
CA PRO A 89 4.60 1.93 -2.33
C PRO A 89 3.22 2.60 -2.33
N PHE A 90 2.18 1.81 -2.09
CA PHE A 90 0.80 2.28 -2.06
C PHE A 90 -0.05 1.29 -1.26
N GLY A 91 -0.65 1.76 -0.16
CA GLY A 91 -1.44 0.93 0.73
C GLY A 91 -0.67 -0.32 1.17
N LEU A 92 -1.29 -1.49 1.00
CA LEU A 92 -0.73 -2.80 1.33
C LEU A 92 -0.23 -3.58 0.09
N PHE A 93 -0.09 -2.93 -1.08
CA PHE A 93 0.27 -3.63 -2.32
C PHE A 93 1.78 -3.76 -2.58
N ALA A 94 2.58 -3.01 -1.85
CA ALA A 94 4.04 -3.02 -1.99
C ALA A 94 4.69 -2.72 -0.64
N THR A 95 5.89 -3.22 -0.46
CA THR A 95 6.68 -3.09 0.77
C THR A 95 7.98 -2.37 0.48
N THR A 96 8.55 -1.80 1.54
CA THR A 96 9.84 -1.09 1.48
C THR A 96 10.72 -1.55 2.62
N GLY A 97 12.02 -1.71 2.35
CA GLY A 97 13.00 -2.10 3.36
C GLY A 97 14.39 -1.58 3.04
N ILE A 98 15.29 -1.72 4.01
CA ILE A 98 16.71 -1.43 3.86
C ILE A 98 17.44 -2.78 3.95
N PRO A 99 17.94 -3.33 2.84
CA PRO A 99 18.70 -4.57 2.87
C PRO A 99 20.12 -4.33 3.38
N SER A 100 20.78 -5.42 3.76
CA SER A 100 22.21 -5.44 4.12
C SER A 100 23.02 -6.04 2.98
N TRP A 101 24.26 -5.58 2.82
CA TRP A 101 25.19 -6.16 1.85
C TRP A 101 25.72 -7.52 2.34
N SER A 102 25.91 -8.45 1.41
CA SER A 102 26.53 -9.75 1.68
C SER A 102 27.28 -10.25 0.44
N GLU A 103 28.11 -11.29 0.60
CA GLU A 103 28.82 -11.91 -0.53
C GLU A 103 27.88 -12.54 -1.57
N LYS A 104 26.65 -12.87 -1.17
CA LYS A 104 25.63 -13.47 -2.05
C LYS A 104 24.51 -12.46 -2.34
N SER A 105 24.13 -12.37 -3.61
CA SER A 105 22.99 -11.56 -4.03
C SER A 105 21.69 -12.33 -3.80
N GLU A 106 21.14 -12.22 -2.58
CA GLU A 106 19.87 -12.85 -2.23
C GLU A 106 19.00 -11.91 -1.39
N ILE A 107 17.70 -11.91 -1.67
CA ILE A 107 16.69 -11.20 -0.89
C ILE A 107 15.87 -12.26 -0.18
N LYS A 108 16.05 -12.35 1.15
CA LYS A 108 15.30 -13.24 2.02
C LYS A 108 14.68 -12.42 3.14
N TYR A 109 13.41 -12.69 3.40
CA TYR A 109 12.68 -12.07 4.49
C TYR A 109 11.68 -13.08 5.06
N LYS A 110 11.37 -12.93 6.34
CA LYS A 110 10.32 -13.66 7.04
C LYS A 110 9.10 -12.75 7.17
N ASN A 111 7.93 -13.33 7.38
CA ASN A 111 6.72 -12.55 7.64
C ASN A 111 6.86 -11.63 8.87
N THR A 112 7.71 -12.00 9.84
CA THR A 112 8.02 -11.21 11.03
C THR A 112 8.80 -9.93 10.75
N ASP A 113 9.40 -9.81 9.56
CA ASP A 113 10.23 -8.66 9.19
C ASP A 113 9.38 -7.49 8.67
N PHE A 114 8.09 -7.72 8.43
CA PHE A 114 7.15 -6.71 7.99
C PHE A 114 6.42 -6.07 9.17
N PHE A 115 6.43 -4.74 9.21
CA PHE A 115 5.61 -3.97 10.13
C PHE A 115 4.78 -2.96 9.35
N ARG A 116 3.55 -2.74 9.84
CA ARG A 116 2.66 -1.73 9.28
C ARG A 116 2.91 -0.40 9.97
N HIS A 117 3.13 0.64 9.19
CA HIS A 117 3.19 2.00 9.67
C HIS A 117 2.06 2.83 9.05
N SER A 118 1.05 3.14 9.86
CA SER A 118 -0.13 3.90 9.46
C SER A 118 -0.02 5.34 9.95
N ARG A 119 -0.38 6.31 9.11
CA ARG A 119 -0.52 7.71 9.49
C ARG A 119 -1.95 8.17 9.22
N ILE A 120 -2.42 9.11 10.02
CA ILE A 120 -3.69 9.79 9.78
C ILE A 120 -3.54 10.62 8.51
N ASP A 121 -4.61 10.67 7.72
CA ASP A 121 -4.67 11.48 6.53
C ASP A 121 -4.37 12.96 6.84
N MET A 122 -3.47 13.56 6.06
CA MET A 122 -3.00 14.92 6.32
C MET A 122 -4.09 15.96 6.07
N GLU A 123 -4.97 15.74 5.08
CA GLU A 123 -6.09 16.64 4.82
C GLU A 123 -7.08 16.61 5.99
N TYR A 124 -7.37 15.42 6.53
CA TYR A 124 -8.16 15.29 7.75
C TYR A 124 -7.52 16.03 8.93
N LEU A 125 -6.21 15.86 9.17
CA LEU A 125 -5.52 16.56 10.26
C LEU A 125 -5.56 18.09 10.10
N VAL A 126 -5.39 18.59 8.87
CA VAL A 126 -5.47 20.02 8.56
C VAL A 126 -6.88 20.56 8.75
N ASN A 127 -7.91 19.82 8.33
CA ASN A 127 -9.29 20.24 8.50
C ASN A 127 -9.71 20.19 9.98
N LEU A 128 -9.25 19.19 10.73
CA LEU A 128 -9.48 19.09 12.15
C LEU A 128 -8.82 20.25 12.92
N SER A 129 -7.58 20.60 12.58
CA SER A 129 -6.89 21.72 13.23
C SER A 129 -7.58 23.05 12.93
N ARG A 130 -8.02 23.27 11.69
CA ARG A 130 -8.79 24.47 11.30
C ARG A 130 -10.12 24.57 12.05
N ASN A 131 -10.91 23.49 12.05
CA ASN A 131 -12.19 23.44 12.77
C ASN A 131 -12.03 23.72 14.27
N ARG A 132 -10.92 23.29 14.87
CA ARG A 132 -10.62 23.60 16.26
C ARG A 132 -10.28 25.08 16.45
N GLN A 133 -9.44 25.67 15.61
CA GLN A 133 -9.09 27.09 15.70
C GLN A 133 -10.31 28.02 15.54
N GLU A 134 -11.18 27.74 14.58
CA GLU A 134 -12.41 28.52 14.33
C GLU A 134 -13.41 28.43 15.50
N ASN A 135 -13.44 27.30 16.21
CA ASN A 135 -14.24 27.13 17.43
C ASN A 135 -13.50 27.55 18.72
N THR A 136 -12.24 28.00 18.63
CA THR A 136 -11.44 28.50 19.76
C THR A 136 -11.58 30.01 19.93
N ALA A 137 -12.82 30.50 20.02
CA ALA A 137 -13.10 31.77 20.71
C ALA A 137 -13.02 31.60 22.26
N ALA A 138 -12.69 30.40 22.76
CA ALA A 138 -12.73 30.09 24.19
C ALA A 138 -11.75 28.98 24.64
N ILE A 139 -10.44 29.06 24.37
CA ILE A 139 -9.44 28.33 25.19
C ILE A 139 -8.18 29.18 25.39
N PRO A 140 -7.69 29.41 26.63
CA PRO A 140 -6.50 30.21 26.91
C PRO A 140 -5.23 29.50 26.41
N MET A 141 -4.28 30.30 25.92
CA MET A 141 -2.94 29.91 25.47
C MET A 141 -2.10 29.32 26.61
N GLY A 142 -2.30 28.05 26.90
CA GLY A 142 -1.48 27.33 27.88
C GLY A 142 -1.75 25.84 27.82
N ILE A 143 -1.10 25.16 26.87
CA ILE A 143 -0.52 23.82 26.98
C ILE A 143 0.22 23.60 25.65
N LEU A 144 1.50 23.97 25.64
CA LEU A 144 2.51 23.42 24.75
C LEU A 144 3.24 22.36 25.59
N ILE A 145 3.13 21.09 25.19
CA ILE A 145 4.13 20.04 25.45
C ILE A 145 4.30 19.29 24.14
#